data_AF-A0A357BRK3-F1
#
_entry.id   AF-A0A357BRK3-F1
#
_cell.length_a   1.000
_cell.length_b   1.000
_cell.length_c   1.000
_cell.angle_alpha   90.00
_cell.angle_beta   90.00
_cell.angle_gamma   90.00
#
_symmetry.space_group_name_H-M   'P 1'
#
loop_
_entity.id
_entity.type
_entity.pdbx_description
1 polymer ?
#
loop_
_entity_poly.entity_id
_entity_poly.type
_entity_poly.pdbx_seq_one_letter_code
_entity_poly.pdbx_strand_id
1 'polypeptide(L)' 'MALKGVVQYLTCPMCDADVPLSEDEKAGEEVYCPYCQVPLKVRKKKGSEELFLEENF' A
#
# COMPACT_ATOMS: atom_id res chain seq x y z
N MET A 1 23.01 -7.10 -0.67
CA MET A 1 21.85 -6.45 -0.03
C MET A 1 20.64 -6.82 -0.87
N ALA A 2 19.72 -7.63 -0.34
CA ALA A 2 18.56 -8.09 -1.10
C ALA A 2 17.66 -6.90 -1.43
N LEU A 3 17.47 -6.62 -2.71
CA LEU A 3 16.46 -5.69 -3.19
C LEU A 3 15.11 -6.34 -2.85
N LYS A 4 14.54 -6.01 -1.69
CA LYS A 4 13.19 -6.45 -1.32
C LYS A 4 12.26 -5.97 -2.44
N GLY A 5 11.74 -6.94 -3.19
CA GLY A 5 11.04 -6.71 -4.44
C GLY A 5 9.76 -5.94 -4.17
N VAL A 6 9.73 -4.69 -4.60
CA VAL A 6 8.49 -3.95 -4.78
C VAL A 6 7.73 -4.66 -5.88
N VAL A 7 6.57 -5.23 -5.56
CA VAL A 7 5.76 -5.98 -6.52
C VAL A 7 4.70 -5.12 -7.19
N GLN A 8 4.29 -4.04 -6.54
CA GLN A 8 3.29 -3.13 -7.08
C GLN A 8 3.40 -1.74 -6.45
N TYR A 9 2.83 -0.76 -7.13
CA TYR A 9 2.71 0.61 -6.65
C TYR A 9 1.24 0.94 -6.47
N LEU A 10 0.88 1.47 -5.31
CA LEU A 10 -0.47 1.92 -5.00
C LEU A 10 -0.46 3.43 -4.71
N THR A 11 -1.46 4.14 -5.22
CA THR A 11 -1.56 5.59 -4.98
C THR A 11 -2.03 5.87 -3.56
N CYS A 12 -1.31 6.73 -2.86
CA CYS A 12 -1.70 7.23 -1.54
C CYS A 12 -2.94 8.14 -1.67
N PRO A 13 -4.06 7.85 -1.00
CA PRO A 13 -5.25 8.70 -1.06
C PRO A 13 -5.08 10.06 -0.37
N MET A 14 -4.01 10.25 0.41
CA MET A 14 -3.78 11.45 1.22
C MET A 14 -2.86 12.49 0.55
N CYS A 15 -1.95 12.04 -0.33
CA CYS A 15 -0.96 12.92 -0.97
C CYS A 15 -0.76 12.62 -2.45
N ASP A 16 -1.55 11.71 -3.02
CA ASP A 16 -1.49 11.28 -4.43
C ASP A 16 -0.13 10.72 -4.88
N ALA A 17 0.74 10.35 -3.93
CA ALA A 17 2.05 9.77 -4.24
C ALA A 17 1.97 8.25 -4.44
N ASP A 18 2.82 7.71 -5.31
CA ASP A 18 2.95 6.27 -5.53
C ASP A 18 3.71 5.58 -4.40
N VAL A 19 2.99 4.79 -3.61
CA VAL A 19 3.52 4.01 -2.49
C VAL A 19 3.95 2.64 -3.00
N PRO A 20 5.24 2.28 -2.87
CA PRO A 20 5.71 0.94 -3.21
C PRO A 20 5.21 -0.07 -2.17
N LEU A 21 4.55 -1.13 -2.63
CA LEU A 21 4.20 -2.30 -1.82
C LEU A 21 5.16 -3.46 -2.11
N SER A 22 5.69 -4.06 -1.06
CA SER A 22 6.51 -5.27 -1.11
C SER A 22 5.65 -6.53 -1.27
N GLU A 23 6.25 -7.61 -1.76
CA GLU A 23 5.56 -8.92 -1.91
C GLU A 23 4.99 -9.47 -0.59
N ASP A 24 5.62 -9.12 0.52
CA ASP A 24 5.20 -9.54 1.86
C ASP A 24 3.92 -8.81 2.34
N GLU A 25 3.59 -7.66 1.75
CA GLU A 25 2.47 -6.81 2.18
C GLU A 25 1.14 -7.35 1.62
N LYS A 26 0.25 -7.75 2.52
CA LYS A 26 -1.03 -8.39 2.19
C LYS A 26 -2.21 -7.49 2.54
N ALA A 27 -3.34 -7.75 1.88
CA ALA A 27 -4.61 -7.13 2.24
C ALA A 27 -4.93 -7.36 3.72
N GLY A 28 -5.16 -6.26 4.44
CA GLY A 28 -5.42 -6.23 5.88
C GLY A 28 -4.27 -5.64 6.69
N GLU A 29 -3.05 -5.61 6.14
CA GLU A 29 -1.88 -5.00 6.77
C GLU A 29 -1.97 -3.47 6.77
N GLU A 30 -1.29 -2.86 7.73
CA GLU A 30 -1.08 -1.41 7.81
C GLU A 30 0.32 -1.07 7.29
N VAL A 31 0.38 -0.08 6.40
CA VAL A 31 1.60 0.40 5.76
C VAL A 31 1.67 1.91 5.93
N TYR A 32 2.87 2.47 5.90
CA TYR A 32 3.06 3.91 6.04
C TYR A 32 3.48 4.50 4.70
N CYS A 33 2.81 5.58 4.29
CA CYS A 33 3.25 6.29 3.09
C CYS A 33 4.66 6.88 3.34
N PRO A 34 5.68 6.57 2.53
CA PRO A 34 7.03 7.09 2.75
C PRO A 34 7.15 8.61 2.52
N TYR A 35 6.13 9.23 1.89
CA TYR A 35 6.10 10.66 1.59
C TYR A 35 5.41 11.46 2.69
N CYS A 36 4.15 11.16 2.99
CA CYS A 36 3.37 11.91 3.98
C CYS A 36 3.32 11.24 5.37
N GLN A 37 3.91 10.06 5.53
CA GLN A 37 4.02 9.31 6.80
C GLN A 37 2.69 8.99 7.47
N VAL A 38 1.59 9.00 6.72
CA VAL A 38 0.27 8.62 7.22
C VAL A 38 0.10 7.11 7.22
N PRO A 39 -0.56 6.54 8.25
CA PRO A 39 -0.93 5.14 8.27
C PRO A 39 -2.03 4.87 7.22
N LEU A 40 -1.79 3.88 6.39
CA LEU A 40 -2.70 3.43 5.33
C LEU A 40 -2.96 1.94 5.51
N LYS A 41 -4.17 1.50 5.19
CA LYS A 41 -4.56 0.10 5.23
C LYS A 41 -4.58 -0.46 3.83
N VAL A 42 -3.90 -1.57 3.62
CA VAL A 42 -3.98 -2.30 2.37
C VAL A 42 -5.32 -3.02 2.33
N ARG A 43 -6.18 -2.66 1.39
CA ARG A 43 -7.47 -3.31 1.16
C ARG A 43 -7.45 -4.02 -0.19
N LYS A 44 -8.30 -5.03 -0.31
CA LYS A 44 -8.55 -5.76 -1.55
C LYS A 44 -9.98 -5.51 -1.99
N LYS A 45 -10.20 -5.22 -3.26
CA LYS A 45 -11.58 -5.11 -3.78
C LYS A 45 -12.28 -6.46 -3.67
N LYS A 46 -13.50 -6.45 -3.15
CA LYS A 46 -14.31 -7.66 -3.02
C LYS A 46 -14.67 -8.18 -4.42
N GLY A 47 -14.17 -9.36 -4.78
CA GLY A 47 -14.37 -9.96 -6.11
C GLY A 47 -13.28 -9.63 -7.15
N SER A 48 -12.15 -9.04 -6.74
CA SER A 48 -11.01 -8.80 -7.63
C SER A 48 -9.68 -9.01 -6.90
N GLU A 49 -8.60 -9.25 -7.63
CA GLU A 49 -7.23 -9.34 -7.08
C GLU A 49 -6.55 -7.98 -6.89
N GLU A 50 -7.24 -6.91 -7.25
CA GLU A 50 -6.78 -5.53 -7.14
C GLU A 50 -6.73 -5.06 -5.68
N LEU A 51 -5.53 -4.64 -5.26
CA LEU A 51 -5.29 -4.01 -3.96
C LEU A 51 -5.35 -2.49 -4.10
N PHE A 52 -5.76 -1.80 -3.03
CA PHE A 52 -5.77 -0.35 -2.94
C PHE A 52 -5.46 0.09 -1.50
N LEU A 53 -4.99 1.33 -1.35
CA LEU A 53 -4.74 1.93 -0.05
C LEU A 53 -5.98 2.69 0.42
N GLU A 54 -6.38 2.42 1.66
CA GLU A 54 -7.47 3.08 2.36
C GLU A 54 -6.89 3.83 3.57
N GLU A 55 -7.40 5.02 3.85
CA GLU A 55 -7.05 5.78 5.05
C GLU A 55 -7.53 5.06 6.32
N ASN A 56 -6.64 4.90 7.31
CA ASN A 56 -6.94 4.26 8.60
C ASN A 56 -6.93 5.34 9.70
N PHE A 57 -8.06 6.02 9.88
CA PHE A 57 -8.29 6.99 10.96
C PHE A 57 -8.92 6.36 12.20
#